data_AF-A0A2L1U3T3-F1
#
_entry.id   AF-A0A2L1U3T3-F1
#
_cell.length_a   1.000
_cell.length_b   1.000
_cell.length_c   1.000
_cell.angle_alpha   90.00
_cell.angle_beta   90.00
_cell.angle_gamma   90.00
#
_symmetry.space_group_name_H-M   'P 1'
#
loop_
_entity.id
_entity.type
_entity.pdbx_description
1 polymer ?
#
loop_
_entity_poly.entity_id
_entity_poly.type
_entity_poly.pdbx_seq_one_letter_code
_entity_poly.pdbx_strand_id
1 'polypeptide(L)' 'MKPNPWVWTEKAEFKMTDRKAGETIPIGFLTEGNEEYFPRPEWIQKGYVKRNTRN' A
#
# COMPACT_ATOMS: atom_id res chain seq x y z
N MET A 1 0.05 16.70 6.46
CA MET A 1 -0.45 15.40 5.94
C MET A 1 0.45 14.31 6.45
N LYS A 2 -0.10 13.21 6.95
CA LYS A 2 0.70 12.05 7.40
C LYS A 2 1.36 11.36 6.19
N PRO A 3 2.56 10.77 6.35
CA PRO A 3 3.20 10.04 5.29
C PRO A 3 2.40 8.79 4.91
N ASN A 4 2.53 8.41 3.64
CA ASN A 4 2.02 7.16 3.11
C ASN A 4 3.15 6.46 2.36
N PRO A 5 3.90 5.56 3.03
CA PRO A 5 4.99 4.85 2.42
C PRO A 5 4.54 3.57 1.70
N TRP A 6 3.24 3.30 1.56
CA TRP A 6 2.78 2.02 1.03
C TRP A 6 2.60 2.05 -0.48
N VAL A 7 3.11 1.02 -1.15
CA VAL A 7 2.96 0.83 -2.59
C VAL A 7 2.36 -0.54 -2.89
N TRP A 8 1.71 -0.65 -4.03
CA TRP A 8 1.24 -1.94 -4.54
C TRP A 8 2.42 -2.84 -4.94
N THR A 9 2.20 -4.14 -4.83
CA THR A 9 3.13 -5.18 -5.30
C THR A 9 2.64 -5.77 -6.62
N GLU A 10 3.51 -6.51 -7.32
CA GLU A 10 3.12 -7.30 -8.51
C GLU A 10 1.98 -8.28 -8.20
N LYS A 11 1.92 -8.78 -6.96
CA LYS A 11 0.84 -9.67 -6.51
C LYS A 11 -0.51 -8.95 -6.43
N ALA A 12 -0.52 -7.67 -6.06
CA ALA A 12 -1.72 -6.86 -6.13
C ALA A 12 -2.14 -6.62 -7.57
N GLU A 13 -1.19 -6.26 -8.44
CA GLU A 13 -1.44 -6.00 -9.87
C GLU A 13 -2.01 -7.23 -10.59
N PHE A 14 -1.43 -8.41 -10.34
CA PHE A 14 -1.88 -9.66 -10.95
C PHE A 14 -3.35 -9.97 -10.60
N LYS A 15 -3.78 -9.65 -9.38
CA LYS A 15 -5.14 -9.90 -8.92
C LYS A 15 -6.11 -8.79 -9.31
N MET A 16 -5.62 -7.56 -9.36
CA MET A 16 -6.39 -6.33 -9.55
C MET A 16 -5.56 -5.42 -10.45
N THR A 17 -5.88 -5.43 -11.75
CA THR A 17 -5.08 -4.80 -12.81
C THR A 17 -5.00 -3.27 -12.70
N ASP A 18 -5.89 -2.66 -11.91
CA ASP A 18 -5.92 -1.25 -11.52
C ASP A 18 -4.85 -0.88 -10.48
N ARG A 19 -4.25 -1.86 -9.80
CA ARG A 19 -3.27 -1.64 -8.72
C ARG A 19 -1.86 -1.89 -9.20
N LYS A 20 -1.27 -0.89 -9.87
CA LYS A 20 0.04 -1.02 -10.50
C LYS A 20 1.18 -1.15 -9.51
N ALA A 21 2.02 -2.17 -9.69
CA ALA A 21 3.14 -2.42 -8.80
C ALA A 21 4.09 -1.22 -8.73
N GLY A 22 4.49 -0.83 -7.52
CA GLY A 22 5.34 0.33 -7.27
C GLY A 22 4.58 1.66 -7.17
N GLU A 23 3.31 1.73 -7.57
CA GLU A 23 2.49 2.92 -7.35
C GLU A 23 2.02 3.03 -5.90
N THR A 24 1.95 4.26 -5.42
CA THR A 24 1.42 4.60 -4.10
C THR A 24 -0.10 4.41 -4.08
N ILE A 25 -0.59 3.40 -3.35
CA ILE A 25 -1.38 3.71 -2.16
C ILE A 25 -2.39 4.87 -2.19
N PRO A 26 -3.49 4.96 -2.96
CA PRO A 26 -4.38 6.12 -2.80
C PRO A 26 -4.91 6.20 -1.36
N ILE A 27 -4.83 7.38 -0.73
CA ILE A 27 -5.12 7.56 0.71
C ILE A 27 -6.53 7.09 1.08
N GLY A 28 -7.51 7.19 0.17
CA GLY A 28 -8.87 6.68 0.39
C GLY A 28 -8.99 5.17 0.64
N PHE A 29 -7.95 4.39 0.34
CA PHE A 29 -7.88 2.96 0.68
C PHE A 29 -7.18 2.68 2.02
N LEU A 30 -6.60 3.70 2.65
CA LEU A 30 -5.80 3.59 3.86
C LEU A 30 -6.57 4.11 5.07
N THR A 31 -6.18 3.61 6.24
CA THR A 31 -6.63 4.11 7.53
C THR A 31 -5.60 5.09 8.06
N GLU A 32 -6.06 6.23 8.57
CA GLU A 32 -5.18 7.20 9.20
C GLU A 32 -4.73 6.67 10.58
N GLY A 33 -3.43 6.41 10.72
CA GLY A 33 -2.82 6.07 12.01
C GLY A 33 -2.27 7.29 12.73
N ASN A 34 -1.59 7.10 13.85
CA ASN A 34 -1.00 8.21 14.62
C ASN A 34 0.14 8.90 13.85
N GLU A 35 1.06 8.12 13.29
CA GLU A 35 2.28 8.64 12.65
C GLU A 35 2.23 8.55 11.12
N GLU A 36 1.51 7.59 10.57
CA GLU A 36 1.43 7.33 9.12
C GLU A 36 0.06 6.75 8.71
N TYR A 37 -0.19 6.68 7.41
CA TYR A 37 -1.32 5.92 6.86
C TYR A 37 -0.98 4.44 6.80
N PHE A 38 -1.96 3.60 7.17
CA PHE A 38 -1.81 2.16 7.19
C PHE A 38 -2.81 1.47 6.25
N PRO A 39 -2.36 0.48 5.46
CA PRO A 39 -3.27 -0.37 4.69
C PRO A 39 -3.96 -1.35 5.62
N ARG A 40 -4.98 -2.04 5.10
CA ARG A 40 -5.65 -3.11 5.82
C ARG A 40 -4.65 -4.22 6.17
N PRO A 41 -4.65 -4.75 7.41
CA PRO A 41 -3.74 -5.82 7.84
C PRO A 41 -3.76 -7.04 6.91
N GLU A 42 -4.94 -7.37 6.37
CA GLU A 42 -5.10 -8.47 5.43
C GLU A 42 -4.24 -8.30 4.16
N TRP A 43 -4.08 -7.07 3.65
CA TRP A 43 -3.27 -6.80 2.46
C TRP A 43 -1.78 -6.95 2.75
N ILE A 44 -1.36 -6.61 3.97
CA ILE A 44 0.01 -6.83 4.44
C ILE A 44 0.26 -8.34 4.52
N GLN A 45 -0.61 -9.09 5.20
CA GLN A 45 -0.50 -10.55 5.35
C GLN A 45 -0.52 -11.28 4.01
N LYS A 46 -1.35 -10.84 3.06
CA LYS A 46 -1.42 -11.41 1.71
C LYS A 46 -0.24 -10.98 0.83
N GLY A 47 0.58 -10.03 1.26
CA GLY A 47 1.71 -9.50 0.49
C GLY A 47 1.28 -8.68 -0.73
N TYR A 48 0.10 -8.04 -0.68
CA TYR A 48 -0.39 -7.17 -1.75
C TYR A 48 0.24 -5.77 -1.70
N VAL A 49 0.73 -5.38 -0.53
CA VAL A 49 1.30 -4.06 -0.29
C VAL A 49 2.66 -4.22 0.37
N LYS A 50 3.58 -3.29 0.09
CA LYS A 50 4.89 -3.22 0.74
C LYS A 50 5.23 -1.77 1.07
N ARG A 51 6.12 -1.58 2.05
CA ARG A 51 6.71 -0.26 2.29
C ARG A 51 7.63 0.06 1.11
N ASN A 52 7.52 1.28 0.59
CA ASN A 52 8.44 1.89 -0.34
C ASN A 52 9.66 2.36 0.45
N THR A 53 10.51 1.41 0.83
CA THR A 53 11.87 1.71 1.26
C THR A 53 12.64 2.19 0.04
N ARG A 54 12.54 3.49 -0.25
CA ARG A 54 13.59 4.16 -1.01
C ARG A 54 14.86 4.03 -0.17
N ASN A 55 15.80 3.24 -0.67
CA ASN A 55 17.19 3.33 -0.24
C ASN A 55 17.79 4.60 -0.83
#